data_AF-A0A3D6DUC4-F1
#
_entry.id   AF-A0A3D6DUC4-F1
#
_cell.length_a   1.000
_cell.length_b   1.000
_cell.length_c   1.000
_cell.angle_alpha   90.00
_cell.angle_beta   90.00
_cell.angle_gamma   90.00
#
_symmetry.space_group_name_H-M   'P 1'
#
loop_
_entity.id
_entity.type
_entity.pdbx_description
1 polymer ?
#
loop_
_entity_poly.entity_id
_entity_poly.type
_entity_poly.pdbx_seq_one_letter_code
_entity_poly.pdbx_strand_id
1 'polypeptide(L)'
;MAMFERRARKGQCVNQPYLGCREFACDFRLVDGVDEASEPIPESRDLGWMLHDLDFDNPADPRPRFFRAELKSGVLAVPDWSDPEVRG
;
A
#
# COMPACT_ATOMS: atom_id res chain seq x y z
N MET A 1 -5.48 -19.33 2.07
CA MET A 1 -5.31 -18.52 0.84
C MET A 1 -6.56 -18.49 -0.05
N ALA A 2 -7.32 -19.58 -0.21
CA ALA A 2 -8.47 -19.64 -1.12
C ALA A 2 -9.63 -18.62 -0.91
N MET A 3 -9.86 -18.10 0.31
CA MET A 3 -10.99 -17.17 0.55
C MET A 3 -10.72 -15.75 0.03
N PHE A 4 -9.50 -15.23 0.18
CA PHE A 4 -9.14 -13.89 -0.28
C PHE A 4 -9.21 -13.83 -1.81
N GLU A 5 -8.49 -14.72 -2.49
CA GLU A 5 -8.44 -14.78 -3.96
C GLU A 5 -9.84 -14.91 -4.57
N ARG A 6 -10.68 -15.79 -4.01
CA ARG A 6 -12.07 -15.96 -4.49
C ARG A 6 -12.88 -14.67 -4.37
N ARG A 7 -12.72 -13.94 -3.27
CA ARG A 7 -13.42 -12.67 -3.05
C ARG A 7 -12.86 -11.59 -3.97
N ALA A 8 -11.53 -11.50 -4.06
CA ALA A 8 -10.83 -10.54 -4.91
C ALA A 8 -11.23 -10.68 -6.39
N ARG A 9 -11.25 -11.91 -6.92
CA ARG A 9 -11.71 -12.20 -8.30
C ARG A 9 -13.16 -11.84 -8.55
N LYS A 10 -14.02 -11.95 -7.54
CA LYS A 10 -15.45 -11.65 -7.64
C LYS A 10 -15.80 -10.20 -7.28
N GLY A 11 -14.81 -9.36 -6.96
CA GLY A 11 -15.04 -8.00 -6.46
C GLY A 11 -15.78 -7.95 -5.11
N GLN A 12 -15.76 -9.04 -4.34
CA GLN A 12 -16.48 -9.12 -3.07
C GLN A 12 -15.65 -8.54 -1.93
N CYS A 13 -16.21 -7.59 -1.19
CA CYS A 13 -15.60 -6.98 -0.02
C CYS A 13 -16.63 -6.85 1.12
N VAL A 14 -16.16 -6.80 2.37
CA VAL A 14 -17.06 -6.54 3.52
C VAL A 14 -17.48 -5.07 3.53
N ASN A 15 -16.50 -4.19 3.29
CA ASN A 15 -16.68 -2.76 3.09
C ASN A 15 -16.06 -2.38 1.74
N GLN A 16 -16.70 -1.46 1.00
CA GLN A 16 -16.13 -0.92 -0.23
C GLN A 16 -14.77 -0.27 0.08
N PRO A 17 -13.67 -0.68 -0.57
CA PRO A 17 -12.37 -0.03 -0.39
C PRO A 17 -12.41 1.38 -0.97
N TYR A 18 -11.52 2.23 -0.47
CA TYR A 18 -11.45 3.64 -0.85
C TYR A 18 -10.01 4.16 -0.85
N LEU A 19 -9.74 5.21 -1.61
CA LEU A 19 -8.44 5.83 -1.76
C LEU A 19 -8.28 7.01 -0.78
N GLY A 20 -7.81 6.71 0.43
CA GLY A 20 -7.56 7.70 1.49
C GLY A 20 -8.82 8.11 2.25
N CYS A 21 -9.82 8.65 1.56
CA CYS A 21 -11.09 9.10 2.16
C CYS A 21 -12.29 8.33 1.60
N ARG A 22 -13.39 8.22 2.36
CA ARG A 22 -14.57 7.38 2.03
C ARG A 22 -15.31 7.83 0.76
N GLU A 23 -15.13 9.08 0.37
CA GLU A 23 -15.70 9.73 -0.80
C GLU A 23 -15.09 9.18 -2.11
N PHE A 24 -13.90 8.58 -2.03
CA PHE A 24 -13.15 8.10 -3.19
C PHE A 24 -13.19 6.57 -3.25
N ALA A 25 -14.30 6.02 -3.76
CA ALA A 25 -14.46 4.58 -3.95
C ALA A 25 -13.33 4.00 -4.83
N CYS A 26 -12.79 2.85 -4.41
CA CYS A 26 -11.70 2.16 -5.10
C CYS A 26 -12.24 0.94 -5.84
N ASP A 27 -11.99 0.88 -7.15
CA ASP A 27 -12.19 -0.32 -7.95
C ASP A 27 -10.93 -1.18 -7.92
N PHE A 28 -11.10 -2.49 -7.81
CA PHE A 28 -9.97 -3.42 -7.73
C PHE A 28 -10.24 -4.71 -8.51
N ARG A 29 -9.14 -5.33 -8.96
CA ARG A 29 -9.11 -6.64 -9.60
C ARG A 29 -7.89 -7.41 -9.09
N LEU A 30 -8.01 -8.73 -8.94
CA LEU A 30 -6.86 -9.60 -8.69
C LEU A 30 -5.99 -9.72 -9.95
N VAL A 31 -4.68 -9.51 -9.78
CA VAL A 31 -3.65 -9.68 -10.81
C VAL A 31 -2.88 -10.96 -10.48
N ASP A 32 -2.94 -11.96 -11.35
CA ASP A 32 -2.36 -13.30 -11.09
C ASP A 32 -0.90 -13.43 -11.52
N GLY A 33 -0.47 -12.61 -12.47
CA GLY A 33 0.87 -12.63 -13.02
C GLY A 33 1.38 -11.21 -13.28
N VAL A 34 2.70 -11.06 -13.23
CA VAL A 34 3.35 -9.76 -13.48
C VAL A 34 3.05 -9.24 -14.88
N ASP A 35 2.83 -10.14 -15.84
CA ASP A 35 2.48 -9.79 -17.23
C ASP A 35 1.08 -9.18 -17.39
N GLU A 36 0.19 -9.35 -16.40
CA GLU A 36 -1.12 -8.69 -16.39
C GLU A 36 -1.09 -7.30 -15.74
N ALA A 37 0.03 -6.93 -15.11
CA ALA A 37 0.20 -5.62 -14.51
C ALA A 37 0.52 -4.58 -15.58
N SER A 38 0.02 -3.36 -15.41
CA SER A 38 0.41 -2.24 -16.25
C SER A 38 1.89 -1.93 -16.08
N GLU A 39 2.56 -1.55 -17.17
CA GLU A 39 3.97 -1.16 -17.13
C GLU A 39 4.17 0.02 -16.16
N PRO A 40 5.16 -0.06 -15.25
CA PRO A 40 5.51 1.06 -14.39
C PRO A 40 5.92 2.29 -15.20
N ILE A 41 5.64 3.48 -14.67
CA ILE A 41 6.10 4.72 -15.28
C ILE A 41 7.64 4.77 -15.28
N PRO A 42 8.29 5.27 -16.35
CA PRO A 42 9.75 5.35 -16.42
C PRO A 42 10.32 6.55 -15.63
N GLU A 43 9.81 6.79 -14.42
CA GLU A 43 10.22 7.90 -13.55
C GLU A 43 10.98 7.37 -12.34
N SER A 44 12.11 8.01 -12.02
CA SER A 44 12.81 7.82 -10.74
C SER A 44 12.88 9.16 -10.02
N ARG A 45 12.45 9.18 -8.75
CA ARG A 45 12.30 10.42 -7.96
C ARG A 45 12.38 10.13 -6.46
N ASP A 46 13.07 10.99 -5.73
CA ASP A 46 12.98 11.05 -4.28
C ASP A 46 11.68 11.77 -3.88
N LEU A 47 10.77 11.05 -3.22
CA LEU A 47 9.45 11.56 -2.81
C LEU A 47 9.47 12.20 -1.43
N GLY A 48 10.57 12.11 -0.70
CA GLY A 48 10.63 12.66 0.64
C GLY A 48 10.33 11.65 1.75
N TRP A 49 10.12 12.18 2.95
CA TRP A 49 9.56 11.39 4.05
C TRP A 49 8.06 11.19 3.82
N MET A 50 7.62 9.94 3.88
CA MET A 50 6.21 9.55 3.73
C MET A 50 5.76 8.71 4.90
N LEU A 51 4.46 8.77 5.21
CA LEU A 51 3.84 7.90 6.21
C LEU A 51 3.98 6.44 5.76
N HIS A 52 4.53 5.60 6.63
CA HIS A 52 4.63 4.16 6.46
C HIS A 52 3.32 3.51 6.90
N ASP A 53 3.05 3.56 8.20
CA ASP A 53 1.81 3.12 8.83
C ASP A 53 1.73 3.74 10.24
N LEU A 54 0.67 3.43 10.97
CA LEU A 54 0.49 3.80 12.37
C LEU A 54 0.90 2.63 13.28
N ASP A 55 1.64 2.94 14.34
CA ASP A 55 1.94 2.03 15.44
C ASP A 55 0.72 1.91 16.35
N PHE A 56 0.12 0.72 16.39
CA PHE A 56 -1.07 0.42 17.18
C PHE A 56 -0.78 -0.31 18.50
N ASP A 57 0.48 -0.38 18.95
CA ASP A 57 0.83 -0.96 20.26
C ASP A 57 0.06 -0.30 21.42
N ASN A 58 -0.23 1.00 21.30
CA ASN A 58 -1.22 1.69 22.11
C ASN A 58 -2.44 2.08 21.26
N PRO A 59 -3.55 1.30 21.29
CA PRO A 59 -4.73 1.58 20.47
C PRO A 59 -5.41 2.92 20.74
N ALA A 60 -5.19 3.52 21.92
CA ALA A 60 -5.73 4.82 22.27
C ALA A 60 -4.91 6.00 21.71
N ASP A 61 -3.66 5.75 21.30
CA ASP A 61 -2.74 6.76 20.78
C ASP A 61 -1.87 6.16 19.65
N PRO A 62 -2.46 5.96 18.46
CA PRO A 62 -1.74 5.39 17.33
C PRO A 62 -0.70 6.37 16.81
N ARG A 63 0.58 6.00 16.86
CA ARG A 63 1.70 6.90 16.51
C ARG A 63 2.15 6.71 15.07
N PRO A 64 2.30 7.78 14.28
CA PRO A 64 2.72 7.65 12.89
C PRO A 64 4.19 7.28 12.77
N ARG A 65 4.49 6.29 11.93
CA ARG A 65 5.86 5.96 11.50
C ARG A 65 6.07 6.36 10.05
N PHE A 66 7.30 6.73 9.71
CA PHE A 66 7.68 7.31 8.43
C PHE A 66 8.91 6.63 7.85
N PHE A 67 9.03 6.63 6.53
CA PHE A 67 10.20 6.12 5.79
C PHE A 67 10.58 7.10 4.67
N ARG A 68 11.79 6.97 4.10
CA ARG A 68 12.23 7.81 2.99
C ARG A 68 11.83 7.16 1.66
N ALA A 69 10.73 7.62 1.10
CA ALA A 69 10.18 7.07 -0.13
C ALA A 69 11.04 7.47 -1.34
N GLU A 70 11.59 6.48 -2.04
CA GLU A 70 12.29 6.64 -3.30
C GLU A 70 11.60 5.82 -4.39
N LEU A 71 11.17 6.50 -5.45
CA LEU A 71 10.64 5.87 -6.66
C LEU A 71 11.80 5.54 -7.60
N LYS A 72 11.90 4.28 -8.04
CA LYS A 72 12.90 3.80 -9.01
C LYS A 72 12.18 3.16 -10.19
N SER A 73 12.23 3.81 -11.35
CA SER A 73 11.55 3.37 -12.56
C SER A 73 10.09 2.97 -12.30
N GLY A 74 9.35 3.83 -11.59
CA GLY A 74 7.94 3.62 -11.26
C GLY A 74 7.67 2.63 -10.13
N VAL A 75 8.71 2.03 -9.53
CA VAL A 75 8.61 1.10 -8.42
C VAL A 75 9.03 1.78 -7.12
N LEU A 76 8.17 1.73 -6.11
CA LEU A 76 8.47 2.21 -4.76
C LEU A 76 8.63 1.00 -3.84
N ALA A 77 9.82 0.80 -3.30
CA ALA A 77 10.08 -0.25 -2.32
C ALA A 77 9.62 0.23 -0.95
N VAL A 78 8.65 -0.48 -0.36
CA VAL A 78 8.19 -0.21 1.01
C VAL A 78 9.02 -1.07 1.96
N PRO A 79 9.77 -0.49 2.91
CA PRO A 79 10.55 -1.25 3.87
C PRO A 79 9.65 -2.05 4.83
N ASP A 80 10.20 -3.12 5.40
CA ASP A 80 9.52 -3.88 6.43
C ASP A 80 9.29 -3.01 7.68
N TRP A 81 8.26 -3.33 8.47
CA TRP A 81 7.96 -2.63 9.72
C TRP A 81 9.15 -2.58 10.69
N SER A 82 9.95 -3.63 10.73
CA SER A 82 11.11 -3.76 11.62
C SER A 82 12.39 -3.09 11.09
N ASP A 83 12.35 -2.53 9.89
CA ASP A 83 13.53 -1.92 9.28
C ASP A 83 13.96 -0.65 10.04
N PRO A 84 15.27 -0.49 10.36
CA PRO A 84 15.80 0.73 11.00
C PRO A 84 15.55 2.03 10.23
N GLU A 85 15.26 1.96 8.92
CA GLU A 85 14.88 3.13 8.13
C GLU A 85 13.52 3.71 8.56
N VAL A 86 12.62 2.86 9.07
CA VAL A 86 11.28 3.26 9.48
C VAL A 86 11.33 3.90 10.87
N ARG A 87 10.99 5.19 10.95
CA ARG A 87 11.14 6.03 12.16
C ARG A 87 9.81 6.55 12.66
N GLY A 88 9.63 6.60 13.98
CA GLY A 88 8.44 7.12 14.66
C GLY A 88 8.18 6.38 15.96
#